data_AF-A0A3D0CAY8-F1
#
_entry.id   AF-A0A3D0CAY8-F1
#
_cell.length_a   1.000
_cell.length_b   1.000
_cell.length_c   1.000
_cell.angle_alpha   90.00
_cell.angle_beta   90.00
_cell.angle_gamma   90.00
#
_symmetry.space_group_name_H-M   'P 1'
#
loop_
_entity.id
_entity.type
_entity.pdbx_description
1 polymer ?
#
loop_
_entity_poly.entity_id
_entity_poly.type
_entity_poly.pdbx_seq_one_letter_code
_entity_poly.pdbx_strand_id
1 'polypeptide(L)'
;MNTEHIPGYLAGADSDPLMIVMAVFLVVIILIAGVFYFKLHAVPEHIAHGKNHTQIQLITILTILALFTHNNIFWVAALVLAVVELPDFLTPLKSIAKSLAILAQSKEQKTTEETVAVKENN
;
A
#
# COMPACT_ATOMS: atom_id res chain seq x y z
N MET A 1 25.06 -29.07 -57.37
CA MET A 1 25.06 -27.61 -57.15
C MET A 1 25.28 -27.40 -55.67
N ASN A 2 26.41 -26.81 -55.33
CA ASN A 2 26.96 -26.76 -53.98
C ASN A 2 26.05 -25.90 -53.08
N THR A 3 25.68 -26.44 -51.93
CA THR A 3 25.05 -25.71 -50.83
C THR A 3 26.10 -24.83 -50.16
N GLU A 4 26.54 -23.79 -50.86
CA GLU A 4 27.49 -22.80 -50.39
C GLU A 4 26.81 -21.77 -49.49
N HIS A 5 27.30 -21.70 -48.25
CA HIS A 5 27.37 -20.51 -47.39
C HIS A 5 26.07 -19.75 -47.09
N ILE A 6 24.97 -20.45 -46.80
CA ILE A 6 23.88 -19.78 -46.07
C ILE A 6 24.29 -19.72 -44.60
N PRO A 7 24.43 -18.52 -44.00
CA PRO A 7 24.82 -18.39 -42.62
C PRO A 7 23.78 -19.07 -41.72
N GLY A 8 24.24 -19.87 -40.75
CA GLY A 8 23.41 -20.76 -39.95
C GLY A 8 22.36 -20.09 -39.03
N TYR A 9 22.23 -18.77 -39.08
CA TYR A 9 21.17 -18.01 -38.41
C TYR A 9 19.98 -17.67 -39.33
N LEU A 10 20.07 -17.91 -40.66
CA LEU A 10 18.94 -17.76 -41.57
C LEU A 10 18.03 -19.00 -41.52
N ALA A 11 16.74 -18.80 -41.78
CA ALA A 11 15.74 -19.87 -41.81
C ALA A 11 16.12 -20.97 -42.81
N GLY A 12 16.34 -22.18 -42.30
CA GLY A 12 16.52 -23.40 -43.09
C GLY A 12 15.19 -24.12 -43.31
N ALA A 13 15.21 -25.20 -44.11
CA ALA A 13 14.01 -26.01 -44.39
C ALA A 13 13.44 -26.72 -43.15
N ASP A 14 14.27 -27.00 -42.14
CA ASP A 14 13.86 -27.73 -40.93
C ASP A 14 13.61 -26.84 -39.71
N SER A 15 14.26 -25.67 -39.60
CA SER A 15 14.14 -24.78 -38.43
C SER A 15 14.70 -23.39 -38.71
N ASP A 16 14.10 -22.36 -38.08
CA ASP A 16 14.59 -20.98 -38.06
C ASP A 16 15.18 -20.64 -36.68
N PRO A 17 16.51 -20.70 -36.51
CA PRO A 17 17.17 -20.42 -35.24
C PRO A 17 16.94 -18.98 -34.75
N LEU A 18 16.82 -18.01 -35.67
CA LEU A 18 16.62 -16.61 -35.32
C LEU A 18 15.20 -16.40 -34.79
N MET A 19 14.20 -17.04 -35.40
CA MET A 19 12.83 -17.06 -34.87
C MET A 19 12.77 -17.65 -33.45
N ILE A 20 13.48 -18.76 -33.21
CA ILE A 20 13.53 -19.40 -31.88
C ILE A 20 14.18 -18.48 -30.85
N VAL A 21 15.33 -17.88 -31.19
CA VAL A 21 16.03 -16.94 -30.29
C VAL A 21 15.16 -15.72 -29.98
N MET A 22 14.48 -15.15 -30.96
CA MET A 22 13.58 -14.01 -30.75
C MET A 22 12.35 -14.39 -29.93
N ALA A 23 11.79 -15.58 -30.13
CA ALA A 23 10.66 -16.08 -29.33
C ALA A 23 11.07 -16.26 -27.86
N VAL A 24 12.22 -16.87 -27.59
CA VAL A 24 12.75 -17.00 -26.22
C VAL A 24 13.06 -15.63 -25.61
N PHE A 25 13.68 -14.74 -26.38
CA PHE A 25 13.98 -13.38 -25.94
C PHE A 25 12.71 -12.60 -25.57
N LEU A 26 11.65 -12.70 -26.37
CA LEU A 26 10.35 -12.08 -26.09
C LEU A 26 9.76 -12.63 -24.77
N VAL A 27 9.79 -13.96 -24.58
CA VAL A 27 9.32 -14.58 -23.33
C VAL A 27 10.12 -14.08 -22.13
N VAL A 28 11.46 -13.99 -22.24
CA VAL A 28 12.32 -13.47 -21.17
C VAL A 28 11.97 -12.01 -20.85
N ILE A 29 11.78 -11.16 -21.86
CA ILE A 29 11.36 -9.76 -21.63
C ILE A 29 10.00 -9.69 -20.94
N ILE A 30 9.02 -10.50 -21.37
CA ILE A 30 7.70 -10.55 -20.75
C ILE A 30 7.80 -11.01 -19.30
N LEU A 31 8.63 -12.02 -19.00
CA LEU A 31 8.85 -12.47 -17.62
C LEU A 31 9.55 -11.40 -16.77
N ILE A 32 10.56 -10.70 -17.30
CA ILE A 32 11.21 -9.59 -16.60
C ILE A 32 10.19 -8.47 -16.32
N ALA A 33 9.41 -8.08 -17.33
CA ALA A 33 8.37 -7.07 -17.19
C ALA A 33 7.28 -7.50 -16.19
N GLY A 34 6.86 -8.76 -16.23
CA GLY A 34 5.90 -9.34 -15.28
C GLY A 34 6.43 -9.36 -13.86
N VAL A 35 7.66 -9.83 -13.64
CA VAL A 35 8.32 -9.79 -12.31
C VAL A 35 8.49 -8.36 -11.83
N PHE A 36 8.86 -7.44 -12.72
CA PHE A 36 8.97 -6.02 -12.38
C PHE A 36 7.62 -5.41 -12.02
N TYR A 37 6.56 -5.78 -12.75
CA TYR A 37 5.18 -5.38 -12.46
C TYR A 37 4.72 -5.88 -11.09
N PHE A 38 4.91 -7.18 -10.79
CA PHE A 38 4.61 -7.74 -9.47
C PHE A 38 5.43 -7.08 -8.36
N LYS A 39 6.72 -6.80 -8.62
CA LYS A 39 7.60 -6.14 -7.65
C LYS A 39 7.20 -4.69 -7.38
N LEU A 40 6.82 -3.92 -8.41
CA LEU A 40 6.27 -2.57 -8.23
C LEU A 40 4.95 -2.59 -7.45
N HIS A 41 4.13 -3.62 -7.60
CA HIS A 41 2.87 -3.78 -6.85
C HIS A 41 3.07 -4.25 -5.41
N ALA A 42 4.17 -4.95 -5.12
CA ALA A 42 4.53 -5.34 -3.76
C ALA A 42 5.17 -4.19 -2.94
N VAL A 43 5.66 -3.14 -3.60
CA VAL A 43 6.26 -1.97 -2.93
C VAL A 43 5.27 -1.20 -2.03
N PRO A 44 4.03 -0.90 -2.47
CA PRO A 44 2.99 -0.30 -1.62
C PRO A 44 2.75 -1.05 -0.30
N GLU A 45 2.77 -2.39 -0.33
CA GLU A 45 2.59 -3.25 0.84
C GLU A 45 3.80 -3.18 1.80
N HIS A 46 5.01 -3.15 1.26
CA HIS A 46 6.23 -3.08 2.06
C HIS A 46 6.39 -1.71 2.76
N ILE A 47 6.05 -0.61 2.08
CA ILE A 47 6.17 0.76 2.64
C ILE A 47 5.15 1.01 3.75
N ALA A 48 4.09 0.22 3.80
CA ALA A 48 3.06 0.28 4.81
C ALA A 48 3.58 -0.11 6.22
N HIS A 49 4.64 -0.91 6.35
CA HIS A 49 5.06 -1.53 7.62
C HIS A 49 5.62 -0.60 8.74
N GLY A 50 5.40 0.72 8.68
CA GLY A 50 5.77 1.68 9.74
C GLY A 50 4.67 2.64 10.18
N LYS A 51 3.43 2.51 9.67
CA LYS A 51 2.39 3.55 9.81
C LYS A 51 1.03 3.05 10.28
N ASN A 52 0.21 4.01 10.69
CA ASN A 52 -1.06 3.85 11.40
C ASN A 52 -2.06 2.90 10.70
N HIS A 53 -2.77 2.05 11.47
CA HIS A 53 -3.57 0.90 10.98
C HIS A 53 -4.56 1.25 9.84
N THR A 54 -5.21 2.41 9.88
CA THR A 54 -6.22 2.80 8.88
C THR A 54 -5.61 3.17 7.53
N GLN A 55 -4.40 3.76 7.51
CA GLN A 55 -3.74 4.14 6.26
C GLN A 55 -3.23 2.89 5.51
N ILE A 56 -2.77 1.87 6.24
CA ILE A 56 -2.41 0.56 5.69
C ILE A 56 -3.61 -0.05 4.98
N GLN A 57 -4.77 -0.05 5.63
CA GLN A 57 -5.96 -0.69 5.08
C GLN A 57 -6.40 -0.02 3.77
N LEU A 58 -6.34 1.31 3.69
CA LEU A 58 -6.62 2.05 2.45
C LEU A 58 -5.61 1.73 1.35
N ILE A 59 -4.32 1.73 1.67
CA ILE A 59 -3.23 1.43 0.71
C ILE A 59 -3.38 -0.01 0.19
N THR A 60 -3.67 -0.97 1.06
CA THR A 60 -3.89 -2.38 0.70
C THR A 60 -5.09 -2.54 -0.22
N ILE A 61 -6.24 -1.94 0.10
CA ILE A 61 -7.44 -2.00 -0.74
C ILE A 61 -7.16 -1.40 -2.11
N LEU A 62 -6.49 -0.24 -2.17
CA LEU A 62 -6.18 0.44 -3.43
C LEU A 62 -5.18 -0.36 -4.29
N THR A 63 -4.24 -1.06 -3.66
CA THR A 63 -3.28 -1.94 -4.33
C THR A 63 -3.96 -3.18 -4.91
N ILE A 64 -4.88 -3.81 -4.16
CA ILE A 64 -5.71 -4.92 -4.66
C ILE A 64 -6.63 -4.45 -5.82
N LEU A 65 -7.18 -3.24 -5.73
CA LEU A 65 -8.00 -2.64 -6.79
C LEU A 65 -7.20 -2.41 -8.08
N ALA A 66 -5.96 -1.94 -7.97
CA ALA A 66 -5.05 -1.77 -9.10
C ALA A 66 -4.75 -3.09 -9.81
N LEU A 67 -4.58 -4.17 -9.04
CA LEU A 67 -4.36 -5.52 -9.56
C LEU A 67 -5.59 -6.07 -10.30
N PHE A 68 -6.79 -5.86 -9.74
CA PHE A 68 -8.03 -6.32 -10.38
C PHE A 68 -8.31 -5.55 -11.68
N THR A 69 -8.05 -4.24 -11.68
CA THR A 69 -8.44 -3.35 -12.79
C THR A 69 -7.36 -3.25 -13.87
N HIS A 70 -6.11 -3.66 -13.60
CA HIS A 70 -4.95 -3.47 -14.50
C HIS A 70 -4.72 -2.01 -14.94
N ASN A 71 -5.23 -1.04 -14.18
CA ASN A 71 -5.11 0.37 -14.49
C ASN A 71 -4.04 1.03 -13.60
N ASN A 72 -2.98 1.52 -14.25
CA ASN A 72 -1.81 2.13 -13.62
C ASN A 72 -2.15 3.35 -12.73
N ILE A 73 -3.31 4.00 -12.96
CA ILE A 73 -3.71 5.17 -12.18
C ILE A 73 -3.96 4.84 -10.71
N PHE A 74 -4.48 3.64 -10.41
CA PHE A 74 -4.72 3.20 -9.05
C PHE A 74 -3.41 2.86 -8.33
N TRP A 75 -2.43 2.32 -9.05
CA TRP A 75 -1.09 2.10 -8.52
C TRP A 75 -0.38 3.43 -8.19
N VAL A 76 -0.43 4.41 -9.10
CA VAL A 76 0.13 5.75 -8.85
C VAL A 76 -0.57 6.41 -7.65
N ALA A 77 -1.89 6.30 -7.56
CA ALA A 77 -2.65 6.82 -6.42
C ALA A 77 -2.22 6.15 -5.10
N ALA A 78 -2.01 4.82 -5.07
CA ALA A 78 -1.52 4.12 -3.89
C ALA A 78 -0.12 4.58 -3.47
N LEU A 79 0.77 4.81 -4.44
CA LEU A 79 2.13 5.29 -4.18
C LEU A 79 2.13 6.73 -3.64
N VAL A 80 1.32 7.62 -4.22
CA VAL A 80 1.12 8.99 -3.70
C VAL A 80 0.54 8.97 -2.29
N LEU A 81 -0.45 8.12 -2.02
CA LEU A 81 -1.11 8.04 -0.72
C LEU A 81 -0.26 7.32 0.35
N ALA A 82 0.69 6.47 -0.08
CA ALA A 82 1.71 5.91 0.80
C ALA A 82 2.75 6.96 1.21
N VAL A 83 3.13 7.86 0.30
CA VAL A 83 4.07 8.96 0.55
C VAL A 83 3.44 10.10 1.36
N VAL A 84 2.17 10.46 1.07
CA VAL A 84 1.43 11.46 1.84
C VAL A 84 0.92 10.81 3.13
N GLU A 85 1.63 11.02 4.23
CA GLU A 85 1.20 10.54 5.54
C GLU A 85 -0.03 11.32 6.00
N LEU A 86 -1.16 10.63 6.15
CA LEU A 86 -2.34 11.23 6.76
C LEU A 86 -2.14 11.15 8.28
N PRO A 87 -2.04 12.28 9.00
CA PRO A 87 -1.84 12.27 10.44
C PRO A 87 -3.01 11.57 11.15
N ASP A 88 -2.71 10.93 12.27
CA ASP A 88 -3.76 10.43 13.16
C ASP A 88 -4.47 11.58 13.85
N PHE A 89 -5.61 12.01 13.32
CA PHE A 89 -6.42 13.07 13.92
C PHE A 89 -7.43 12.55 14.95
N LEU A 90 -7.66 11.23 15.02
CA LEU A 90 -8.66 10.64 15.92
C LEU A 90 -8.09 10.37 17.31
N THR A 91 -6.83 9.91 17.39
CA THR A 91 -6.15 9.64 18.66
C THR A 91 -6.04 10.89 19.56
N PRO A 92 -5.62 12.08 19.06
CA PRO A 92 -5.59 13.31 19.84
C PRO A 92 -6.99 13.74 20.29
N LEU A 93 -7.99 13.65 19.40
CA LEU A 93 -9.36 14.09 19.69
C LEU A 93 -10.01 13.24 20.79
N LYS A 94 -9.79 11.92 20.77
CA LYS A 94 -10.24 11.01 21.81
C LYS A 94 -9.54 11.27 23.15
N SER A 95 -8.26 11.65 23.14
CA SER A 95 -7.52 12.03 24.34
C SER A 95 -8.09 13.29 24.99
N ILE A 96 -8.44 14.30 24.17
CA ILE A 96 -9.08 15.53 24.63
C ILE A 96 -10.46 15.23 25.23
N ALA A 97 -11.30 14.45 24.55
CA ALA A 97 -12.62 14.08 25.06
C ALA A 97 -12.54 13.30 26.39
N LYS A 98 -11.56 12.38 26.52
CA LYS A 98 -11.32 11.64 27.76
C LYS A 98 -10.87 12.56 28.90
N SER A 99 -9.96 13.50 28.62
CA SER A 99 -9.49 14.47 29.61
C SER A 99 -10.62 15.39 30.08
N LEU A 100 -11.48 15.83 29.16
CA LEU A 100 -12.64 16.64 29.48
C LEU A 100 -13.68 15.89 30.32
N ALA A 101 -13.91 14.61 30.03
CA ALA A 101 -14.80 13.75 30.81
C ALA A 101 -14.30 13.57 32.26
N ILE A 102 -12.99 13.38 32.46
CA ILE A 102 -12.38 13.29 33.80
C ILE A 102 -12.55 14.60 34.58
N LEU A 103 -12.33 15.75 33.92
CA LEU A 103 -12.51 17.07 34.54
C LEU A 103 -13.97 17.31 34.96
N ALA A 104 -14.92 16.96 34.09
CA ALA A 104 -16.35 17.06 34.39
C ALA A 104 -16.74 16.21 35.60
N GLN A 105 -16.24 14.97 35.67
CA GLN A 105 -16.51 14.05 36.78
C GLN A 105 -15.87 14.53 38.10
N SER A 106 -14.65 15.09 38.05
CA SER A 106 -14.02 15.68 39.25
C SER A 106 -14.76 16.91 39.78
N LYS A 107 -15.37 17.71 38.89
CA LYS A 107 -16.17 18.88 39.26
C LYS A 107 -17.45 18.46 40.02
N GLU A 108 -18.06 17.37 39.57
CA GLU A 108 -19.27 16.80 40.21
C GLU A 108 -18.96 16.28 41.62
N GLN A 109 -17.81 15.61 41.79
CA GLN A 109 -17.37 15.12 43.09
C GLN A 109 -17.01 16.26 44.06
N LYS A 110 -16.33 17.30 43.58
CA LYS A 110 -15.99 18.47 44.41
C LYS A 110 -17.23 19.24 44.89
N THR A 111 -18.26 19.34 44.03
CA THR A 111 -19.53 19.99 44.37
C THR A 111 -20.27 19.21 45.47
N THR A 112 -20.16 17.88 45.46
CA THR A 112 -20.80 16.98 46.44
C THR A 112 -20.09 17.02 47.80
N GLU A 113 -18.76 17.06 47.83
CA GLU A 113 -17.99 17.19 49.08
C GLU A 113 -18.22 18.56 49.76
N GLU A 114 -18.32 19.63 48.98
CA GLU A 114 -18.57 21.00 49.48
C GLU A 114 -20.00 21.17 50.01
N THR A 115 -21.00 20.46 49.45
CA THR A 115 -22.38 20.47 50.00
C THR A 115 -22.55 19.57 51.24
N VAL A 116 -21.72 18.55 51.42
CA VAL A 116 -21.74 17.70 52.62
C VAL A 116 -21.03 18.39 53.79
N ALA A 117 -19.90 19.05 53.56
CA ALA A 117 -19.17 19.80 54.59
C ALA A 117 -19.95 21.01 55.14
N VAL A 118 -20.83 21.62 54.33
CA VAL A 118 -21.72 22.73 54.73
C VAL A 118 -22.96 22.25 55.52
N LYS A 119 -23.24 20.94 55.52
CA LYS A 119 -24.32 20.35 56.32
C LYS A 119 -23.85 19.76 57.65
N GLU A 120 -22.56 19.48 57.80
CA GLU A 120 -21.99 18.90 59.03
C GLU A 120 -21.59 19.98 60.06
N ASN A 121 -21.44 21.23 59.61
CA ASN A 121 -21.05 22.39 60.43
C ASN A 121 -22.22 23.31 60.82
N ASN A 122 -23.47 22.87 60.64
CA ASN A 122 -24.70 23.58 60.98
C ASN A 122 -25.69 22.65 61.69
#